data_AF-X1ARF8-F1
#
_entry.id   AF-X1ARF8-F1
#
_cell.length_a   1.000
_cell.length_b   1.000
_cell.length_c   1.000
_cell.angle_alpha   90.00
_cell.angle_beta   90.00
_cell.angle_gamma   90.00
#
_symmetry.space_group_name_H-M   'P 1'
#
loop_
_entity.id
_entity.type
_entity.pdbx_description
1 polymer ?
#
loop_
_entity_poly.entity_id
_entity_poly.type
_entity_poly.pdbx_seq_one_letter_code
_entity_poly.pdbx_strand_id
1 'polypeptide(L)'
;MIPELGHFALILALMFAALQASVPFIGSYTNNTRWMLAARLFSYGQLTFIAISFIALATSFAVNDFSVTYVASNSSRELPLIYRVCAIWGAHEGSMLLWVSLLSVWTAAVARFSRHLPDVLMARVIS
;
A
#
# COMPACT_ATOMS: atom_id res chain seq x y z
N MET A 1 -0.78 -8.27 -18.47
CA MET A 1 -1.53 -7.02 -18.19
C MET A 1 -1.86 -6.80 -16.71
N ILE A 2 -2.27 -7.84 -15.97
CA ILE A 2 -2.55 -7.69 -14.52
C ILE A 2 -1.28 -7.33 -13.72
N PRO A 3 -0.11 -7.97 -13.95
CA PRO A 3 1.13 -7.60 -13.27
C PRO A 3 1.56 -6.15 -13.50
N GLU A 4 1.39 -5.66 -14.73
CA GLU A 4 1.74 -4.30 -15.17
C GLU A 4 0.84 -3.26 -14.48
N LEU A 5 -0.45 -3.57 -14.31
CA LEU A 5 -1.38 -2.76 -13.54
C LEU A 5 -0.99 -2.71 -12.06
N GLY A 6 -0.58 -3.85 -11.47
CA GLY A 6 -0.07 -3.89 -10.11
C GLY A 6 1.19 -3.05 -9.94
N HIS A 7 2.13 -3.13 -10.89
CA HIS A 7 3.36 -2.34 -10.87
C HIS A 7 3.09 -0.84 -11.00
N PHE A 8 2.19 -0.44 -11.91
CA PHE A 8 1.75 0.94 -12.02
C PHE A 8 1.05 1.44 -10.75
N ALA A 9 0.23 0.60 -10.13
CA ALA A 9 -0.39 0.92 -8.84
C ALA A 9 0.66 1.15 -7.74
N LEU A 10 1.77 0.40 -7.69
CA LEU A 10 2.84 0.67 -6.74
C LEU A 10 3.52 2.02 -6.95
N ILE A 11 3.70 2.44 -8.21
CA ILE A 11 4.23 3.76 -8.53
C ILE A 11 3.28 4.86 -8.02
N LEU A 12 1.97 4.69 -8.23
CA LEU A 12 0.97 5.60 -7.68
C LEU A 12 1.01 5.61 -6.15
N ALA A 13 1.06 4.44 -5.50
CA ALA A 13 1.18 4.33 -4.05
C ALA A 13 2.41 5.06 -3.51
N LEU A 14 3.55 4.98 -4.21
CA LEU A 14 4.77 5.69 -3.85
C LEU A 14 4.59 7.22 -3.94
N MET A 15 3.93 7.71 -5.00
CA MET A 15 3.61 9.14 -5.11
C MET A 15 2.69 9.60 -3.99
N PHE A 16 1.67 8.82 -3.65
CA PHE A 16 0.78 9.10 -2.53
C PHE A 16 1.52 9.09 -1.19
N ALA A 17 2.47 8.17 -0.99
CA ALA A 17 3.31 8.13 0.21
C ALA A 17 4.18 9.40 0.32
N ALA A 18 4.80 9.83 -0.78
CA ALA A 18 5.59 11.06 -0.80
C ALA A 18 4.74 12.31 -0.49
N LEU A 19 3.54 12.40 -1.06
CA LEU A 19 2.58 13.48 -0.78
C LEU A 19 2.08 13.44 0.66
N GLN A 20 1.78 12.25 1.19
CA GLN A 20 1.34 12.06 2.57
C GLN A 20 2.42 12.46 3.58
N ALA A 21 3.69 12.18 3.28
CA ALA A 21 4.80 12.54 4.16
C ALA A 21 5.08 14.06 4.16
N SER A 22 4.96 14.70 2.99
CA SER A 22 5.37 16.10 2.82
C SER A 22 4.25 17.12 3.08
N VAL A 23 3.07 16.94 2.47
CA VAL A 23 2.01 17.97 2.46
C VAL A 23 1.41 18.23 3.85
N PRO A 24 0.96 17.22 4.62
CA PRO A 24 0.43 17.43 5.96
C PRO A 24 1.48 17.92 6.95
N PHE A 25 2.72 17.44 6.79
CA PHE A 25 3.84 17.87 7.61
C PHE A 25 4.07 19.38 7.46
N ILE A 26 4.21 19.87 6.22
CA ILE A 26 4.34 21.31 5.93
C ILE A 26 3.07 22.07 6.33
N GLY A 27 1.89 21.49 6.13
CA GLY A 27 0.61 22.05 6.57
C GLY A 27 0.58 22.32 8.08
N SER A 28 1.21 21.46 8.88
CA SER A 28 1.32 21.62 10.33
C SER A 28 2.22 22.78 10.77
N TYR A 29 3.19 23.19 9.94
CA TYR A 29 4.05 24.36 10.21
C TYR A 29 3.44 25.66 9.71
N THR A 30 2.74 25.61 8.59
CA THR A 30 2.09 26.78 7.96
C THR A 30 0.70 27.07 8.51
N ASN A 31 0.20 26.24 9.42
CA ASN A 31 -1.14 26.30 10.02
C ASN A 31 -2.26 26.27 8.95
N ASN A 32 -1.99 25.60 7.82
CA ASN A 32 -2.92 25.50 6.70
C ASN A 32 -3.80 24.26 6.85
N THR A 33 -5.02 24.47 7.33
CA THR A 33 -6.01 23.41 7.58
C THR A 33 -6.30 22.55 6.36
N ARG A 34 -6.26 23.10 5.14
CA ARG A 34 -6.51 22.32 3.91
C ARG A 34 -5.43 21.27 3.69
N TRP A 35 -4.16 21.62 3.92
CA TRP A 35 -3.02 20.72 3.73
C TRP A 35 -2.98 19.64 4.81
N MET A 36 -3.41 19.98 6.02
CA MET A 36 -3.55 19.04 7.13
C MET A 36 -4.69 18.04 6.90
N LEU A 37 -5.83 18.49 6.39
CA LEU A 37 -6.96 17.62 6.07
C LEU A 37 -6.68 16.69 4.88
N ALA A 38 -5.81 17.10 3.94
CA ALA A 38 -5.39 16.30 2.79
C ALA A 38 -4.66 15.01 3.21
N ALA A 39 -4.08 14.96 4.40
CA ALA A 39 -3.43 13.79 4.97
C ALA A 39 -4.29 12.52 4.93
N ARG A 40 -5.59 12.66 5.23
CA ARG A 40 -6.55 11.55 5.20
C ARG A 40 -6.75 11.04 3.77
N LEU A 41 -6.90 11.97 2.81
CA LEU A 41 -7.06 11.62 1.40
C LEU A 41 -5.83 10.86 0.90
N PHE A 42 -4.63 11.32 1.26
CA PHE A 42 -3.41 10.65 0.83
C PHE A 42 -3.26 9.26 1.45
N SER A 43 -3.63 9.08 2.72
CA SER A 43 -3.65 7.78 3.39
C SER A 43 -4.59 6.77 2.73
N TYR A 44 -5.83 7.18 2.41
CA TYR A 44 -6.75 6.30 1.69
C TYR A 44 -6.29 6.02 0.27
N GLY A 45 -5.71 7.01 -0.42
CA GLY A 45 -5.12 6.83 -1.75
C GLY A 45 -3.98 5.80 -1.72
N GLN A 46 -3.04 5.96 -0.80
CA GLN A 46 -1.92 5.03 -0.61
C GLN A 46 -2.41 3.60 -0.37
N LEU A 47 -3.33 3.40 0.58
CA LEU A 47 -3.92 2.09 0.87
C LEU A 47 -4.60 1.48 -0.37
N THR A 48 -5.36 2.27 -1.12
CA THR A 48 -6.10 1.79 -2.29
C THR A 48 -5.14 1.25 -3.35
N PHE A 49 -4.07 1.99 -3.66
CA PHE A 49 -3.11 1.57 -4.67
C PHE A 49 -2.24 0.39 -4.22
N ILE A 50 -1.86 0.33 -2.93
CA ILE A 50 -1.18 -0.86 -2.38
C ILE A 50 -2.09 -2.09 -2.45
N ALA A 51 -3.37 -1.94 -2.10
CA ALA A 51 -4.35 -3.03 -2.16
C ALA A 51 -4.53 -3.55 -3.59
N ILE A 52 -4.62 -2.65 -4.58
CA ILE A 52 -4.67 -3.03 -6.00
C ILE A 52 -3.43 -3.84 -6.39
N SER A 53 -2.23 -3.38 -6.02
CA SER A 53 -1.00 -4.13 -6.30
C SER A 53 -0.95 -5.49 -5.61
N PHE A 54 -1.40 -5.57 -4.36
CA PHE A 54 -1.40 -6.82 -3.60
C PHE A 54 -2.35 -7.84 -4.23
N ILE A 55 -3.55 -7.40 -4.61
CA ILE A 55 -4.54 -8.25 -5.30
C ILE A 55 -4.01 -8.67 -6.67
N ALA A 56 -3.41 -7.77 -7.44
CA ALA A 56 -2.80 -8.10 -8.73
C ALA A 56 -1.74 -9.20 -8.59
N LEU A 57 -0.84 -9.08 -7.61
CA LEU A 57 0.16 -10.10 -7.33
C LEU A 57 -0.48 -11.43 -6.91
N ALA A 58 -1.47 -11.39 -6.01
CA ALA A 58 -2.20 -12.58 -5.56
C ALA A 58 -2.88 -13.31 -6.73
N THR A 59 -3.47 -12.57 -7.67
CA THR A 59 -4.08 -13.16 -8.87
C THR A 59 -3.03 -13.80 -9.79
N SER A 60 -1.84 -13.22 -9.93
CA SER A 60 -0.74 -13.81 -10.70
C SER A 60 -0.28 -15.15 -10.10
N PHE A 61 -0.23 -15.29 -8.76
CA PHE A 61 0.01 -16.57 -8.10
C PHE A 61 -1.14 -17.57 -8.27
N ALA A 62 -2.38 -17.10 -8.19
CA ALA A 62 -3.56 -17.95 -8.34
C ALA A 62 -3.67 -18.57 -9.75
N VAL A 63 -3.28 -17.83 -10.79
CA VAL A 63 -3.31 -18.27 -12.19
C VAL A 63 -1.99 -18.91 -12.64
N ASN A 64 -0.95 -18.92 -11.78
CA ASN A 64 0.40 -19.37 -12.12
C ASN A 64 0.97 -18.63 -13.34
N ASP A 65 0.92 -17.31 -13.31
CA ASP A 65 1.50 -16.48 -14.37
C ASP A 65 3.04 -16.46 -14.27
N PHE A 66 3.67 -17.44 -14.93
CA PHE A 66 5.12 -17.58 -14.98
C PHE A 66 5.84 -16.53 -15.82
N SER A 67 5.11 -15.62 -16.49
CA SER A 67 5.75 -14.46 -17.13
C SER A 67 6.33 -13.49 -16.09
N VAL A 68 5.81 -13.52 -14.86
CA VAL A 68 6.30 -12.74 -13.73
C VAL A 68 7.44 -13.49 -13.05
N THR A 69 8.65 -12.93 -13.09
CA THR A 69 9.85 -13.52 -12.47
C THR A 69 9.65 -13.90 -11.01
N TYR A 70 8.90 -13.09 -10.26
CA TYR A 70 8.58 -13.37 -8.85
C TYR A 70 7.72 -14.63 -8.68
N VAL A 71 6.71 -14.82 -9.54
CA VAL A 71 5.86 -16.02 -9.52
C VAL A 71 6.64 -17.24 -9.98
N ALA A 72 7.47 -17.10 -11.02
CA ALA A 72 8.28 -18.18 -11.55
C ALA A 72 9.37 -18.68 -10.59
N SER A 73 9.89 -17.81 -9.73
CA SER A 73 10.88 -18.17 -8.73
C SER A 73 10.28 -18.73 -7.44
N ASN A 74 9.00 -18.47 -7.15
CA ASN A 74 8.38 -18.80 -5.85
C ASN A 74 7.15 -19.73 -5.94
N SER A 75 6.74 -20.15 -7.14
CA SER A 75 5.60 -21.06 -7.35
C SER A 75 5.94 -22.13 -8.38
N SER A 76 5.25 -23.26 -8.30
CA SER A 76 5.29 -24.31 -9.32
C SER A 76 3.86 -24.78 -9.65
N ARG A 77 3.66 -25.34 -10.84
CA ARG A 77 2.34 -25.78 -11.32
C ARG A 77 1.72 -26.89 -10.46
N GLU A 78 2.55 -27.64 -9.75
CA GLU A 78 2.12 -28.77 -8.93
C GLU A 78 1.68 -28.36 -7.52
N LEU A 79 1.87 -27.10 -7.11
CA LEU A 79 1.48 -26.66 -5.78
C LEU A 79 -0.03 -26.40 -5.67
N PRO A 80 -0.70 -26.96 -4.64
CA PRO A 80 -2.07 -26.60 -4.29
C PRO A 80 -2.23 -25.09 -4.04
N LEU A 81 -3.42 -24.55 -4.31
CA LEU A 81 -3.69 -23.10 -4.28
C LEU A 81 -3.32 -22.44 -2.94
N ILE A 82 -3.57 -23.12 -1.82
CA ILE A 82 -3.22 -22.63 -0.47
C ILE A 82 -1.73 -22.32 -0.35
N TYR A 83 -0.85 -23.20 -0.84
CA TYR A 83 0.58 -22.95 -0.77
C TYR A 83 1.04 -21.85 -1.72
N ARG A 84 0.35 -21.68 -2.86
CA ARG A 84 0.60 -20.57 -3.80
C ARG A 84 0.22 -19.23 -3.21
N VAL A 85 -0.82 -19.18 -2.38
CA VAL A 85 -1.19 -17.96 -1.63
C VAL A 85 -0.12 -17.65 -0.57
N CYS A 86 0.35 -18.65 0.18
CA CYS A 86 1.44 -18.44 1.14
C CYS A 86 2.75 -17.94 0.49
N ALA A 87 2.98 -18.28 -0.79
CA ALA A 87 4.15 -17.84 -1.53
C ALA A 87 4.15 -16.34 -1.87
N ILE A 88 2.99 -15.66 -1.84
CA ILE A 88 2.85 -14.23 -2.15
C ILE A 88 3.78 -13.36 -1.29
N TRP A 89 4.00 -13.76 -0.03
CA TRP A 89 4.85 -13.05 0.93
C TRP A 89 6.01 -13.90 1.44
N GLY A 90 6.31 -15.03 0.79
CA GLY A 90 7.34 -15.97 1.22
C GLY A 90 8.77 -15.49 0.92
N ALA A 91 8.94 -14.64 -0.08
CA ALA A 91 10.24 -14.07 -0.47
C ALA A 91 10.40 -12.59 -0.07
N HIS A 92 11.60 -12.07 -0.24
CA HIS A 92 11.98 -10.72 0.20
C HIS A 92 11.04 -9.63 -0.35
N GLU A 93 10.80 -9.62 -1.66
CA GLU A 93 9.94 -8.59 -2.31
C GLU A 93 8.47 -8.68 -1.86
N GLY A 94 7.94 -9.90 -1.73
CA GLY A 94 6.56 -10.12 -1.28
C GLY A 94 6.35 -9.77 0.19
N SER A 95 7.33 -10.08 1.05
CA SER A 95 7.27 -9.69 2.46
C SER A 95 7.31 -8.18 2.65
N MET A 96 8.06 -7.44 1.83
CA MET A 96 8.01 -5.97 1.80
C MET A 96 6.62 -5.46 1.42
N LEU A 97 6.00 -6.03 0.39
CA LEU A 97 4.65 -5.66 -0.01
C LEU A 97 3.62 -5.94 1.10
N LEU A 98 3.75 -7.08 1.78
CA LEU A 98 2.91 -7.40 2.94
C LEU A 98 3.08 -6.35 4.05
N TRP A 99 4.31 -6.03 4.43
CA TRP A 99 4.57 -5.03 5.47
C TRP A 99 4.01 -3.66 5.12
N VAL A 100 4.25 -3.18 3.90
CA VAL A 100 3.72 -1.90 3.44
C VAL A 100 2.19 -1.91 3.39
N SER A 101 1.57 -3.03 3.02
CA SER A 101 0.11 -3.19 3.07
C SER A 101 -0.42 -3.09 4.50
N LEU A 102 0.20 -3.76 5.46
CA LEU A 102 -0.20 -3.75 6.87
C LEU A 102 -0.07 -2.34 7.46
N LEU A 103 1.06 -1.67 7.19
CA LEU A 103 1.28 -0.29 7.61
C LEU A 103 0.25 0.66 6.99
N SER A 104 -0.07 0.51 5.70
CA SER A 104 -1.07 1.36 5.04
C SER A 104 -2.48 1.18 5.62
N VAL A 105 -2.85 -0.06 5.97
CA VAL A 105 -4.12 -0.37 6.66
C VAL A 105 -4.14 0.31 8.03
N TRP A 106 -3.04 0.23 8.78
CA TRP A 106 -2.93 0.88 10.08
C TRP A 106 -3.05 2.41 9.97
N THR A 107 -2.33 3.03 9.04
CA THR A 107 -2.41 4.48 8.81
C THR A 107 -3.83 4.92 8.44
N ALA A 108 -4.51 4.18 7.57
CA ALA A 108 -5.89 4.46 7.20
C ALA A 108 -6.87 4.28 8.38
N ALA A 109 -6.65 3.28 9.24
CA ALA A 109 -7.42 3.08 10.46
C ALA A 109 -7.23 4.27 11.42
N VAL A 110 -6.00 4.72 11.65
CA VAL A 110 -5.69 5.91 12.46
C VAL A 110 -6.38 7.15 11.86
N ALA A 111 -6.26 7.36 10.54
CA ALA A 111 -6.93 8.47 9.85
C ALA A 111 -8.47 8.43 9.98
N ARG A 112 -9.06 7.23 10.10
CA ARG A 112 -10.51 7.04 10.21
C ARG A 112 -11.04 7.20 11.64
N PHE A 113 -10.31 6.72 12.64
CA PHE A 113 -10.76 6.64 14.03
C PHE A 113 -10.31 7.84 14.89
N SER A 114 -9.21 8.52 14.52
CA SER A 114 -8.67 9.66 15.28
C SER A 114 -9.32 11.01 14.94
N ARG A 115 -10.62 11.02 14.63
CA ARG A 115 -11.36 12.24 14.22
C ARG A 115 -11.47 13.32 15.31
N HIS A 116 -11.27 12.95 16.56
CA HIS A 116 -11.39 13.83 17.73
C HIS A 116 -10.08 14.58 18.06
N LEU A 117 -8.96 14.21 17.41
CA LEU A 117 -7.68 14.87 17.65
C LEU A 117 -7.61 16.23 16.95
N PRO A 118 -6.89 17.21 17.51
CA PRO A 118 -6.57 18.45 16.81
C PRO A 118 -5.91 18.15 15.47
N ASP A 119 -6.26 18.91 14.43
CA ASP A 119 -5.78 18.67 13.07
C ASP A 119 -4.25 18.69 12.97
N VAL A 120 -3.57 19.48 13.81
CA VAL A 120 -2.09 19.56 13.87
C VAL A 120 -1.48 18.25 14.36
N LEU A 121 -2.06 17.67 15.41
CA LEU A 121 -1.56 16.41 15.96
C LEU A 121 -1.84 15.28 14.98
N MET A 122 -3.05 15.26 14.40
CA MET A 122 -3.43 14.25 13.42
C MET A 122 -2.54 14.31 12.17
N ALA A 123 -2.30 15.50 11.61
CA ALA A 123 -1.47 15.69 10.43
C ALA A 123 -0.04 15.18 10.63
N ARG A 124 0.53 15.35 11.84
CA ARG A 124 1.89 14.88 12.17
C ARG A 124 1.99 13.38 12.46
N VAL A 125 0.91 12.77 12.95
CA VAL A 125 0.90 11.33 13.28
C VAL A 125 0.81 10.47 12.02
N ILE A 126 0.13 10.96 10.98
CA ILE A 126 -0.09 10.22 9.73
C ILE A 126 0.82 10.66 8.58
N SER A 127 1.61 11.73 8.76
CA SER A 127 2.67 12.15 7.83
C SER A 127 3.95 11.35 8.05
#